data_AF-V2XGE9-F1
#
_entry.id   AF-V2XGE9-F1
#
_cell.length_a   1.000
_cell.length_b   1.000
_cell.length_c   1.000
_cell.angle_alpha   90.00
_cell.angle_beta   90.00
_cell.angle_gamma   90.00
#
_symmetry.space_group_name_H-M   'P 1'
#
loop_
_entity.id
_entity.type
_entity.pdbx_description
1 polymer ?
#
loop_
_entity_poly.entity_id
_entity_poly.type
_entity_poly.pdbx_seq_one_letter_code
_entity_poly.pdbx_strand_id
1 'polypeptide(L)'
;MTEHDLFASSALDWMREDNVAGDVVRILDNSFRTSSGRDLEWRTNIVSDFRGHSGVAAAERLIRWDRRHPNDIFGEGFLPIVAPQSLAEFEQLPDDQINVADYVNENRDSVFVSTARYYTVDNRATRWQPRNINNSFEYEIFAHGGIDVNLSMGSYHQYWNQREILFPGGIRPESIRTAREYNEEGRVVRLWANGAFDVNVLHDDIRPRLAALPNPVCGINVPIQYWTGQAQFEEAHVDTRAALQAVSDDRDDLMRGDGDPMMPDDAMVGDECLEDWTPVRSCLPVPNQDDPSSITTYFFTDTCWAKIQRFPGPGDNNTHDKVLEGPTPIMDSWPELRKAGFARIDAAWPRLDNAFHTYFFLGPNYVLVDIQTHELLEGPHPFKDRWPSLVDTGFDALDSALPVGDNDVHVFRGDQYAAINRNRETENITGPFLIADKWDGLREAGFTDNLHITLWELKRDVYYFRDDKYIIMNIDSTEKTYGPTEVRSTWSVLIDANFY
;
A
#
# COMPACT_ATOMS: atom_id res chain seq x y z
N MET A 1 25.69 4.90 1.33
CA MET A 1 24.82 5.39 0.26
C MET A 1 25.67 5.45 -0.99
N THR A 2 25.32 4.66 -1.98
CA THR A 2 25.90 4.81 -3.31
C THR A 2 25.17 5.96 -4.03
N GLU A 3 25.82 6.63 -4.98
CA GLU A 3 25.17 7.70 -5.74
C GLU A 3 23.94 7.19 -6.51
N HIS A 4 23.95 5.92 -6.92
CA HIS A 4 22.81 5.25 -7.56
C HIS A 4 21.56 5.24 -6.66
N ASP A 5 21.72 5.02 -5.35
CA ASP A 5 20.59 4.96 -4.41
C ASP A 5 19.80 6.28 -4.33
N LEU A 6 20.43 7.41 -4.68
CA LEU A 6 19.83 8.75 -4.66
C LEU A 6 18.68 8.90 -5.65
N PHE A 7 18.70 8.13 -6.74
CA PHE A 7 17.70 8.16 -7.81
C PHE A 7 16.79 6.93 -7.82
N ALA A 8 16.87 6.05 -6.81
CA ALA A 8 16.09 4.81 -6.77
C ALA A 8 14.57 4.99 -6.92
N SER A 9 14.05 6.18 -6.61
CA SER A 9 12.64 6.53 -6.74
C SER A 9 12.32 7.41 -7.94
N SER A 10 13.30 7.77 -8.78
CA SER A 10 13.11 8.60 -9.98
C SER A 10 12.06 7.98 -10.89
N ALA A 11 11.15 8.78 -11.44
CA ALA A 11 10.23 8.34 -12.49
C ALA A 11 10.93 8.22 -13.86
N LEU A 12 12.02 8.98 -14.08
CA LEU A 12 12.86 8.83 -15.27
C LEU A 12 13.78 7.61 -15.11
N ASP A 13 13.53 6.58 -15.93
CA ASP A 13 14.23 5.29 -15.88
C ASP A 13 15.73 5.42 -16.03
N TRP A 14 16.19 6.24 -16.98
CA TRP A 14 17.62 6.40 -17.27
C TRP A 14 18.40 6.93 -16.07
N MET A 15 17.78 7.73 -15.18
CA MET A 15 18.46 8.24 -13.97
C MET A 15 18.71 7.14 -12.93
N ARG A 16 18.01 6.01 -13.03
CA ARG A 16 18.19 4.83 -12.16
C ARG A 16 19.26 3.87 -12.69
N GLU A 17 19.99 4.23 -13.74
CA GLU A 17 21.09 3.42 -14.25
C GLU A 17 22.37 3.69 -13.43
N ASP A 18 23.05 2.62 -12.99
CA ASP A 18 24.26 2.69 -12.13
C ASP A 18 25.36 3.62 -12.69
N ASN A 19 25.49 3.70 -14.01
CA ASN A 19 26.56 4.41 -14.70
C ASN A 19 26.29 5.91 -14.91
N VAL A 20 25.10 6.43 -14.58
CA VAL A 20 24.78 7.86 -14.80
C VAL A 20 24.68 8.67 -13.51
N ALA A 21 24.39 8.02 -12.39
CA ALA A 21 24.03 8.70 -11.14
C ALA A 21 25.09 9.72 -10.68
N GLY A 22 26.37 9.35 -10.74
CA GLY A 22 27.47 10.24 -10.35
C GLY A 22 27.61 11.48 -11.24
N ASP A 23 27.32 11.36 -12.53
CA ASP A 23 27.33 12.52 -13.44
C ASP A 23 26.17 13.46 -13.17
N VAL A 24 24.97 12.92 -12.91
CA VAL A 24 23.80 13.72 -12.53
C VAL A 24 24.07 14.48 -11.23
N VAL A 25 24.57 13.80 -10.19
CA VAL A 25 24.93 14.43 -8.90
C VAL A 25 25.94 15.56 -9.11
N ARG A 26 27.00 15.30 -9.87
CA ARG A 26 28.05 16.27 -10.17
C ARG A 26 27.48 17.50 -10.89
N ILE A 27 26.58 17.33 -11.86
CA ILE A 27 25.98 18.44 -12.61
C ILE A 27 25.10 19.29 -11.69
N LEU A 28 24.22 18.65 -10.91
CA LEU A 28 23.34 19.33 -9.96
C LEU A 28 24.14 20.12 -8.91
N ASP A 29 25.15 19.49 -8.30
CA ASP A 29 25.97 20.13 -7.27
C ASP A 29 26.77 21.32 -7.82
N ASN A 30 27.35 21.19 -9.02
CA ASN A 30 28.06 22.29 -9.66
C ASN A 30 27.14 23.48 -9.98
N SER A 31 25.92 23.22 -10.47
CA SER A 31 24.94 24.28 -10.75
C SER A 31 24.56 25.01 -9.46
N PHE A 32 24.17 24.26 -8.43
CA PHE A 32 23.79 24.84 -7.15
C PHE A 32 24.95 25.61 -6.50
N ARG A 33 26.13 25.01 -6.41
CA ARG A 33 27.31 25.62 -5.79
C ARG A 33 27.75 26.91 -6.48
N THR A 34 27.67 26.97 -7.81
CA THR A 34 27.93 28.20 -8.57
C THR A 34 26.99 29.33 -8.15
N SER A 35 25.71 29.03 -7.94
CA SER A 35 24.69 30.03 -7.59
C SER A 35 24.65 30.41 -6.10
N SER A 36 24.86 29.44 -5.20
CA SER A 36 24.60 29.57 -3.76
C SER A 36 25.87 29.67 -2.92
N GLY A 37 27.01 29.21 -3.46
CA GLY A 37 28.26 29.03 -2.72
C GLY A 37 28.23 27.90 -1.69
N ARG A 38 27.23 27.00 -1.74
CA ARG A 38 27.04 25.86 -0.83
C ARG A 38 26.96 24.55 -1.60
N ASP A 39 27.16 23.45 -0.89
CA ASP A 39 26.99 22.10 -1.41
C ASP A 39 25.51 21.67 -1.34
N LEU A 40 25.08 20.82 -2.28
CA LEU A 40 23.77 20.19 -2.19
C LEU A 40 23.78 19.10 -1.11
N GLU A 41 22.76 19.13 -0.26
CA GLU A 41 22.58 18.17 0.83
C GLU A 41 21.47 17.19 0.47
N TRP A 42 21.83 15.91 0.31
CA TRP A 42 20.89 14.83 0.04
C TRP A 42 20.33 14.27 1.35
N ARG A 43 19.10 13.75 1.31
CA ARG A 43 18.54 12.97 2.43
C ARG A 43 19.43 11.79 2.74
N THR A 44 19.75 11.59 4.01
CA THR A 44 20.50 10.44 4.50
C THR A 44 19.72 9.13 4.31
N ASN A 45 20.40 7.99 4.15
CA ASN A 45 19.75 6.68 4.01
C ASN A 45 18.88 6.34 5.23
N ILE A 46 19.26 6.85 6.41
CA ILE A 46 18.52 6.68 7.66
C ILE A 46 18.02 8.05 8.10
N VAL A 47 16.73 8.15 8.39
CA VAL A 47 16.07 9.38 8.86
C VAL A 47 15.25 9.08 10.10
N SER A 48 14.98 10.11 10.90
CA SER A 48 14.01 10.06 11.98
C SER A 48 12.71 10.68 11.50
N ASP A 49 11.64 9.89 11.45
CA ASP A 49 10.34 10.36 10.97
C ASP A 49 9.61 11.22 12.03
N PHE A 50 8.41 11.71 11.68
CA PHE A 50 7.60 12.52 12.59
C PHE A 50 7.19 11.78 13.87
N ARG A 51 7.16 10.44 13.87
CA ARG A 51 6.85 9.62 15.05
C ARG A 51 8.06 9.45 15.97
N GLY A 52 9.23 9.96 15.57
CA GLY A 52 10.50 9.75 16.26
C GLY A 52 11.09 8.36 15.99
N HIS A 53 10.57 7.62 15.00
CA HIS A 53 11.12 6.34 14.60
C HIS A 53 12.26 6.56 13.61
N SER A 54 13.42 5.95 13.90
CA SER A 54 14.54 5.93 12.99
C SER A 54 14.46 4.73 12.06
N GLY A 55 14.56 4.95 10.75
CA GLY A 55 14.44 3.92 9.73
C GLY A 55 15.04 4.37 8.41
N VAL A 56 14.96 3.52 7.39
CA VAL A 56 15.39 3.90 6.04
C VAL A 56 14.56 5.07 5.51
N ALA A 57 15.17 5.95 4.72
CA ALA A 57 14.50 7.15 4.17
C ALA A 57 13.24 6.80 3.38
N ALA A 58 13.21 5.65 2.72
CA ALA A 58 12.03 5.14 2.03
C ALA A 58 10.83 4.87 2.95
N ALA A 59 11.02 4.75 4.27
CA ALA A 59 9.93 4.59 5.24
C ALA A 59 9.37 5.93 5.76
N GLU A 60 10.04 7.06 5.47
CA GLU A 60 9.56 8.38 5.87
C GLU A 60 8.37 8.76 5.00
N ARG A 61 7.24 9.09 5.65
CA ARG A 61 6.08 9.64 4.96
C ARG A 61 6.41 11.03 4.42
N LEU A 62 6.36 11.14 3.10
CA LEU A 62 6.34 12.40 2.38
C LEU A 62 4.94 12.66 1.82
N ILE A 63 4.64 13.93 1.55
CA ILE A 63 3.41 14.34 0.90
C ILE A 63 3.65 15.21 -0.30
N ARG A 64 2.72 15.14 -1.25
CA ARG A 64 2.62 16.09 -2.35
C ARG A 64 1.18 16.48 -2.57
N TRP A 65 0.93 17.78 -2.65
CA TRP A 65 -0.35 18.33 -3.08
C TRP A 65 -0.33 18.50 -4.60
N ASP A 66 -1.40 18.07 -5.27
CA ASP A 66 -1.52 18.18 -6.72
C ASP A 66 -3.01 18.26 -7.11
N ARG A 67 -3.31 18.74 -8.31
CA ARG A 67 -4.69 18.76 -8.86
C ARG A 67 -4.94 17.68 -9.90
N ARG A 68 -3.88 17.05 -10.41
CA ARG A 68 -4.01 15.89 -11.30
C ARG A 68 -4.67 14.75 -10.56
N HIS A 69 -5.45 13.95 -11.29
CA HIS A 69 -6.24 12.90 -10.68
C HIS A 69 -5.38 11.66 -10.38
N PRO A 70 -5.69 10.85 -9.35
CA PRO A 70 -4.97 9.61 -9.06
C PRO A 70 -4.88 8.62 -10.23
N ASN A 71 -5.86 8.61 -11.14
CA ASN A 71 -5.81 7.82 -12.38
C ASN A 71 -4.62 8.16 -13.29
N ASP A 72 -4.13 9.40 -13.25
CA ASP A 72 -2.98 9.84 -14.02
C ASP A 72 -1.70 9.56 -13.23
N ILE A 73 -1.66 10.03 -11.98
CA ILE A 73 -0.46 9.96 -11.12
C ILE A 73 -0.08 8.54 -10.72
N PHE A 74 -1.04 7.66 -10.42
CA PHE A 74 -0.73 6.27 -10.08
C PHE A 74 -0.29 5.45 -11.30
N GLY A 75 -0.58 5.92 -12.52
CA GLY A 75 -0.12 5.28 -13.76
C GLY A 75 1.29 5.70 -14.17
N GLU A 76 1.59 6.99 -14.10
CA GLU A 76 2.82 7.58 -14.65
C GLU A 76 3.83 8.01 -13.58
N GLY A 77 3.37 8.13 -12.33
CA GLY A 77 4.12 8.75 -11.25
C GLY A 77 4.06 10.28 -11.35
N PHE A 78 4.88 10.93 -10.54
CA PHE A 78 5.12 12.36 -10.70
C PHE A 78 6.31 12.57 -11.61
N LEU A 79 6.04 12.80 -12.90
CA LEU A 79 7.06 13.26 -13.84
C LEU A 79 7.39 14.75 -13.58
N PRO A 80 8.67 15.14 -13.68
CA PRO A 80 9.05 16.55 -13.65
C PRO A 80 8.57 17.27 -14.92
N ILE A 81 8.41 18.59 -14.85
CA ILE A 81 7.99 19.39 -16.01
C ILE A 81 9.07 19.35 -17.11
N VAL A 82 10.34 19.39 -16.71
CA VAL A 82 11.48 19.16 -17.60
C VAL A 82 11.92 17.70 -17.43
N ALA A 83 11.58 16.86 -18.40
CA ALA A 83 11.80 15.41 -18.37
C ALA A 83 12.77 14.97 -19.50
N PRO A 84 14.08 15.21 -19.36
CA PRO A 84 15.07 14.75 -20.33
C PRO A 84 15.05 13.22 -20.43
N GLN A 85 15.34 12.69 -21.61
CA GLN A 85 15.26 11.25 -21.90
C GLN A 85 16.60 10.52 -21.77
N SER A 86 17.69 11.24 -21.53
CA SER A 86 19.02 10.68 -21.34
C SER A 86 19.96 11.63 -20.62
N LEU A 87 21.10 11.11 -20.14
CA LEU A 87 22.18 11.93 -19.59
C LEU A 87 22.66 13.01 -20.58
N ALA A 88 22.75 12.68 -21.87
CA ALA A 88 23.21 13.62 -22.90
C ALA A 88 22.24 14.80 -23.11
N GLU A 89 20.93 14.59 -22.96
CA GLU A 89 19.95 15.68 -22.97
C GLU A 89 20.01 16.48 -21.67
N PHE A 90 20.16 15.80 -20.53
CA PHE A 90 20.29 16.44 -19.22
C PHE A 90 21.49 17.38 -19.15
N GLU A 91 22.64 16.99 -19.70
CA GLU A 91 23.86 17.81 -19.79
C GLU A 91 23.69 19.10 -20.60
N GLN A 92 22.69 19.15 -21.49
CA GLN A 92 22.42 20.31 -22.35
C GLN A 92 21.35 21.24 -21.77
N LEU A 93 20.75 20.89 -20.63
CA LEU A 93 19.73 21.72 -20.01
C LEU A 93 20.31 23.06 -19.53
N PRO A 94 19.55 24.16 -19.65
CA PRO A 94 19.90 25.43 -19.02
C PRO A 94 20.05 25.29 -17.50
N ASP A 95 20.97 26.06 -16.91
CA ASP A 95 21.24 26.02 -15.46
C ASP A 95 19.96 26.24 -14.63
N ASP A 96 19.06 27.15 -15.05
CA ASP A 96 17.82 27.46 -14.31
C ASP A 96 16.79 26.31 -14.27
N GLN A 97 16.96 25.28 -15.09
CA GLN A 97 16.13 24.07 -15.10
C GLN A 97 16.70 22.93 -14.23
N ILE A 98 17.95 23.06 -13.79
CA ILE A 98 18.66 22.07 -12.96
C ILE A 98 19.16 22.65 -11.64
N ASN A 99 18.98 23.95 -11.40
CA ASN A 99 19.41 24.63 -10.20
C ASN A 99 18.32 24.60 -9.11
N VAL A 100 18.66 24.06 -7.94
CA VAL A 100 17.73 23.96 -6.80
C VAL A 100 17.31 25.33 -6.27
N ALA A 101 18.21 26.32 -6.23
CA ALA A 101 17.88 27.65 -5.74
C ALA A 101 16.91 28.38 -6.70
N ASP A 102 17.11 28.25 -8.01
CA ASP A 102 16.19 28.83 -9.00
C ASP A 102 14.83 28.15 -8.95
N TYR A 103 14.80 26.82 -8.79
CA TYR A 103 13.56 26.08 -8.60
C TYR A 103 12.77 26.57 -7.38
N VAL A 104 13.42 26.60 -6.21
CA VAL A 104 12.77 26.93 -4.92
C VAL A 104 12.38 28.40 -4.86
N ASN A 105 13.20 29.32 -5.37
CA ASN A 105 12.96 30.76 -5.23
C ASN A 105 12.12 31.34 -6.38
N GLU A 106 12.29 30.86 -7.61
CA GLU A 106 11.70 31.46 -8.81
C GLU A 106 10.58 30.63 -9.42
N ASN A 107 10.30 29.43 -8.90
CA ASN A 107 9.25 28.55 -9.44
C ASN A 107 9.49 28.22 -10.94
N ARG A 108 10.74 27.90 -11.31
CA ARG A 108 11.10 27.52 -12.68
C ARG A 108 10.57 26.13 -13.02
N ASP A 109 10.24 25.93 -14.30
CA ASP A 109 10.07 24.59 -14.86
C ASP A 109 11.43 23.87 -14.77
N SER A 110 11.47 22.69 -14.15
CA SER A 110 12.73 22.01 -13.84
C SER A 110 12.60 20.49 -13.86
N VAL A 111 13.74 19.83 -13.66
CA VAL A 111 13.87 18.38 -13.48
C VAL A 111 13.41 17.87 -12.10
N PHE A 112 12.97 18.76 -11.21
CA PHE A 112 12.62 18.42 -9.84
C PHE A 112 11.11 18.28 -9.63
N VAL A 113 10.75 17.29 -8.82
CA VAL A 113 9.42 17.18 -8.19
C VAL A 113 9.55 17.43 -6.70
N SER A 114 8.72 18.35 -6.21
CA SER A 114 8.67 18.73 -4.80
C SER A 114 7.75 17.85 -3.98
N THR A 115 8.17 17.56 -2.74
CA THR A 115 7.37 16.95 -1.67
C THR A 115 7.65 17.67 -0.35
N ALA A 116 6.77 17.50 0.63
CA ALA A 116 6.94 18.02 1.99
C ALA A 116 6.94 16.88 3.01
N ARG A 117 7.62 17.11 4.14
CA ARG A 117 7.66 16.16 5.26
C ARG A 117 6.50 16.37 6.23
N TYR A 118 6.07 15.28 6.86
CA TYR A 118 5.46 15.36 8.18
C TYR A 118 6.52 15.67 9.25
N TYR A 119 6.12 16.37 10.29
CA TYR A 119 6.97 16.68 11.44
C TYR A 119 6.12 16.81 12.70
N THR A 120 6.75 16.88 13.86
CA THR A 120 6.04 16.97 15.14
C THR A 120 6.14 18.35 15.75
N VAL A 121 4.99 18.88 16.16
CA VAL A 121 4.84 20.11 16.95
C VAL A 121 3.96 19.76 18.15
N ASP A 122 4.44 20.02 19.37
CA ASP A 122 3.71 19.73 20.61
C ASP A 122 3.13 18.30 20.68
N ASN A 123 3.92 17.32 20.22
CA ASN A 123 3.54 15.90 20.15
C ASN A 123 2.34 15.61 19.22
N ARG A 124 2.10 16.47 18.22
CA ARG A 124 1.08 16.29 17.19
C ARG A 124 1.72 16.26 15.81
N ALA A 125 1.28 15.35 14.95
CA ALA A 125 1.77 15.27 13.59
C ALA A 125 1.28 16.51 12.85
N THR A 126 2.21 17.20 12.22
CA THR A 126 2.01 18.46 11.52
C THR A 126 2.62 18.31 10.15
N ARG A 127 2.01 18.95 9.16
CA ARG A 127 2.53 18.99 7.80
C ARG A 127 2.25 20.35 7.18
N TRP A 128 2.96 20.67 6.11
CA TRP A 128 2.63 21.84 5.32
C TRP A 128 1.40 21.57 4.44
N GLN A 129 0.53 22.58 4.32
CA GLN A 129 -0.67 22.54 3.49
C GLN A 129 -0.83 23.86 2.73
N PRO A 130 -1.17 23.85 1.42
CA PRO A 130 -1.48 25.06 0.68
C PRO A 130 -2.77 25.70 1.22
N ARG A 131 -2.88 27.03 1.18
CA ARG A 131 -4.07 27.74 1.70
C ARG A 131 -5.36 27.38 0.97
N ASN A 132 -5.27 26.98 -0.30
CA ASN A 132 -6.41 26.53 -1.10
C ASN A 132 -6.25 25.06 -1.46
N ILE A 133 -7.01 24.20 -0.78
CA ILE A 133 -7.05 22.75 -1.00
C ILE A 133 -8.31 22.31 -1.77
N ASN A 134 -9.10 23.25 -2.27
CA ASN A 134 -10.34 22.93 -2.94
C ASN A 134 -10.05 22.19 -4.25
N ASN A 135 -10.78 21.10 -4.49
CA ASN A 135 -10.62 20.25 -5.68
C ASN A 135 -9.16 19.84 -5.88
N SER A 136 -8.55 19.30 -4.83
CA SER A 136 -7.14 18.89 -4.84
C SER A 136 -6.96 17.49 -4.28
N PHE A 137 -5.77 16.96 -4.47
CA PHE A 137 -5.34 15.70 -3.94
C PHE A 137 -4.11 15.89 -3.09
N GLU A 138 -4.06 15.17 -1.98
CA GLU A 138 -2.84 14.99 -1.21
C GLU A 138 -2.37 13.56 -1.34
N TYR A 139 -1.22 13.40 -1.99
CA TYR A 139 -0.57 12.13 -2.22
C TYR A 139 0.38 11.80 -1.08
N GLU A 140 0.31 10.55 -0.63
CA GLU A 140 1.23 9.97 0.34
C GLU A 140 2.31 9.18 -0.38
N ILE A 141 3.57 9.49 -0.09
CA ILE A 141 4.73 9.04 -0.85
C ILE A 141 5.78 8.44 0.10
N PHE A 142 6.35 7.31 -0.32
CA PHE A 142 7.43 6.56 0.33
C PHE A 142 8.58 6.38 -0.67
N ALA A 143 9.43 7.40 -0.75
CA ALA A 143 10.51 7.49 -1.73
C ALA A 143 11.88 7.58 -1.04
N HIS A 144 12.81 6.72 -1.47
CA HIS A 144 14.23 6.83 -1.14
C HIS A 144 14.91 7.96 -1.93
N GLY A 145 15.99 8.52 -1.38
CA GLY A 145 16.76 9.59 -1.99
C GLY A 145 16.12 10.97 -1.80
N GLY A 146 16.40 11.87 -2.73
CA GLY A 146 15.92 13.25 -2.72
C GLY A 146 16.84 14.24 -1.99
N ILE A 147 16.77 15.49 -2.40
CA ILE A 147 17.57 16.61 -1.89
C ILE A 147 16.81 17.29 -0.76
N ASP A 148 17.49 17.51 0.37
CA ASP A 148 16.95 18.29 1.49
C ASP A 148 17.20 19.77 1.26
N VAL A 149 16.12 20.49 0.97
CA VAL A 149 16.19 21.93 0.62
C VAL A 149 16.66 22.76 1.82
N ASN A 150 16.17 22.46 3.01
CA ASN A 150 16.52 23.22 4.22
C ASN A 150 17.98 23.01 4.61
N LEU A 151 18.52 21.80 4.42
CA LEU A 151 19.94 21.55 4.65
C LEU A 151 20.81 22.23 3.58
N SER A 152 20.40 22.20 2.31
CA SER A 152 21.13 22.80 1.19
C SER A 152 21.14 24.35 1.26
N MET A 153 19.96 24.96 1.40
CA MET A 153 19.76 26.42 1.34
C MET A 153 19.81 27.09 2.72
N GLY A 154 19.78 26.32 3.82
CA GLY A 154 19.67 26.83 5.18
C GLY A 154 18.25 27.29 5.52
N SER A 155 18.05 27.89 6.69
CA SER A 155 16.71 28.23 7.21
C SER A 155 16.18 29.62 6.84
N TYR A 156 16.86 30.35 5.95
CA TYR A 156 16.56 31.76 5.68
C TYR A 156 15.73 32.01 4.40
N HIS A 157 15.38 30.96 3.64
CA HIS A 157 14.51 31.11 2.48
C HIS A 157 13.03 31.16 2.89
N GLN A 158 12.20 31.81 2.07
CA GLN A 158 10.79 32.10 2.38
C GLN A 158 9.92 30.84 2.58
N TYR A 159 10.37 29.69 2.07
CA TYR A 159 9.62 28.42 2.08
C TYR A 159 10.21 27.37 3.05
N TRP A 160 11.07 27.78 4.00
CA TRP A 160 11.71 26.83 4.94
C TRP A 160 10.71 25.99 5.76
N ASN A 161 9.50 26.53 5.98
CA ASN A 161 8.41 25.87 6.70
C ASN A 161 7.79 24.70 5.92
N GLN A 162 7.98 24.61 4.60
CA GLN A 162 7.53 23.48 3.79
C GLN A 162 8.31 22.20 4.11
N ARG A 163 9.55 22.33 4.62
CA ARG A 163 10.46 21.21 4.90
C ARG A 163 10.62 20.30 3.67
N GLU A 164 10.86 20.96 2.55
CA GLU A 164 10.80 20.39 1.21
C GLU A 164 11.89 19.34 0.96
N ILE A 165 11.48 18.29 0.26
CA ILE A 165 12.35 17.28 -0.32
C ILE A 165 12.12 17.23 -1.83
N LEU A 166 13.18 17.50 -2.58
CA LEU A 166 13.16 17.51 -4.05
C LEU A 166 13.65 16.18 -4.61
N PHE A 167 12.92 15.65 -5.59
CA PHE A 167 13.30 14.46 -6.34
C PHE A 167 13.67 14.84 -7.78
N PRO A 168 14.96 14.84 -8.14
CA PRO A 168 15.39 14.95 -9.52
C PRO A 168 14.89 13.73 -10.30
N GLY A 169 14.34 13.95 -11.49
CA GLY A 169 13.77 12.87 -12.30
C GLY A 169 12.39 12.41 -11.84
N GLY A 170 11.80 13.08 -10.85
CA GLY A 170 10.44 12.80 -10.39
C GLY A 170 10.33 11.62 -9.44
N ILE A 171 9.11 11.09 -9.31
CA ILE A 171 8.77 10.03 -8.35
C ILE A 171 7.97 8.95 -9.07
N ARG A 172 8.49 7.73 -9.13
CA ARG A 172 7.84 6.60 -9.81
C ARG A 172 6.54 6.17 -9.12
N PRO A 173 5.58 5.57 -9.84
CA PRO A 173 4.30 5.12 -9.30
C PRO A 173 4.39 4.27 -8.04
N GLU A 174 5.37 3.35 -7.99
CA GLU A 174 5.52 2.34 -6.93
C GLU A 174 5.83 2.96 -5.57
N SER A 175 6.35 4.20 -5.57
CA SER A 175 6.61 4.98 -4.35
C SER A 175 5.38 5.74 -3.84
N ILE A 176 4.25 5.72 -4.54
CA ILE A 176 3.05 6.49 -4.18
C ILE A 176 2.00 5.53 -3.64
N ARG A 177 1.65 5.65 -2.36
CA ARG A 177 0.76 4.67 -1.69
C ARG A 177 -0.72 5.04 -1.79
N THR A 178 -1.05 6.29 -1.43
CA THR A 178 -2.44 6.75 -1.38
C THR A 178 -2.58 8.20 -1.86
N ALA A 179 -3.82 8.62 -2.12
CA ALA A 179 -4.18 10.01 -2.35
C ALA A 179 -5.51 10.35 -1.68
N ARG A 180 -5.54 11.37 -0.82
CA ARG A 180 -6.79 11.92 -0.28
C ARG A 180 -7.40 12.91 -1.27
N GLU A 181 -8.67 12.72 -1.62
CA GLU A 181 -9.42 13.62 -2.50
C GLU A 181 -10.19 14.66 -1.67
N TYR A 182 -9.98 15.94 -1.98
CA TYR A 182 -10.64 17.07 -1.36
C TYR A 182 -11.63 17.71 -2.33
N ASN A 183 -12.86 17.93 -1.87
CA ASN A 183 -13.91 18.58 -2.67
C ASN A 183 -13.75 20.11 -2.73
N GLU A 184 -14.72 20.81 -3.33
CA GLU A 184 -14.73 22.27 -3.47
C GLU A 184 -14.77 23.05 -2.13
N GLU A 185 -15.11 22.39 -1.03
CA GLU A 185 -15.11 22.96 0.32
C GLU A 185 -13.85 22.60 1.12
N GLY A 186 -12.90 21.87 0.51
CA GLY A 186 -11.69 21.40 1.19
C GLY A 186 -11.96 20.26 2.20
N ARG A 187 -13.04 19.50 2.03
CA ARG A 187 -13.33 18.31 2.84
C ARG A 187 -12.84 17.05 2.13
N VAL A 188 -12.25 16.13 2.90
CA VAL A 188 -11.88 14.80 2.39
C VAL A 188 -13.16 14.03 2.05
N VAL A 189 -13.26 13.53 0.82
CA VAL A 189 -14.45 12.79 0.34
C VAL A 189 -14.14 11.35 -0.09
N ARG A 190 -12.86 11.03 -0.30
CA ARG A 190 -12.42 9.70 -0.74
C ARG A 190 -10.93 9.53 -0.45
N LEU A 191 -10.53 8.31 -0.13
CA LEU A 191 -9.14 7.88 -0.19
C LEU A 191 -8.93 7.00 -1.42
N TRP A 192 -7.96 7.35 -2.25
CA TRP A 192 -7.50 6.51 -3.34
C TRP A 192 -6.30 5.69 -2.87
N ALA A 193 -6.34 4.36 -3.07
CA ALA A 193 -5.23 3.46 -2.78
C ALA A 193 -4.61 3.00 -4.10
N ASN A 194 -3.28 3.15 -4.24
CA ASN A 194 -2.57 2.75 -5.43
C ASN A 194 -2.32 1.23 -5.41
N GLY A 195 -2.99 0.49 -6.27
CA GLY A 195 -2.77 -0.95 -6.40
C GLY A 195 -1.36 -1.33 -6.87
N ALA A 196 -0.61 -0.39 -7.46
CA ALA A 196 0.77 -0.58 -7.94
C ALA A 196 1.82 -0.10 -6.93
N PHE A 197 1.42 0.32 -5.73
CA PHE A 197 2.36 0.62 -4.66
C PHE A 197 3.19 -0.62 -4.34
N ASP A 198 4.52 -0.50 -4.43
CA ASP A 198 5.44 -1.57 -4.13
C ASP A 198 6.74 -1.01 -3.56
N VAL A 199 7.09 -1.42 -2.35
CA VAL A 199 8.38 -1.08 -1.77
C VAL A 199 9.48 -2.09 -2.15
N ASN A 200 9.10 -3.26 -2.67
CA ASN A 200 10.02 -4.35 -2.99
C ASN A 200 10.81 -4.11 -4.28
N VAL A 201 10.39 -3.15 -5.11
CA VAL A 201 11.18 -2.61 -6.23
C VAL A 201 12.43 -1.84 -5.79
N LEU A 202 12.64 -1.63 -4.48
CA LEU A 202 13.89 -1.14 -3.92
C LEU A 202 14.79 -2.33 -3.51
N HIS A 203 16.11 -2.20 -3.63
CA HIS A 203 17.02 -3.23 -3.13
C HIS A 203 17.12 -3.23 -1.59
N ASP A 204 17.61 -4.32 -1.01
CA ASP A 204 17.44 -4.63 0.42
C ASP A 204 18.01 -3.57 1.39
N ASP A 205 19.13 -2.91 1.05
CA ASP A 205 19.78 -1.93 1.93
C ASP A 205 18.95 -0.64 2.16
N ILE A 206 18.05 -0.33 1.22
CA ILE A 206 17.21 0.88 1.26
C ILE A 206 15.71 0.56 1.29
N ARG A 207 15.34 -0.73 1.18
CA ARG A 207 13.96 -1.19 1.21
C ARG A 207 13.35 -1.03 2.60
N PRO A 208 12.22 -0.30 2.75
CA PRO A 208 11.52 -0.25 4.01
C PRO A 208 10.74 -1.54 4.25
N ARG A 209 10.60 -1.94 5.51
CA ARG A 209 9.61 -2.96 5.86
C ARG A 209 8.20 -2.39 5.73
N LEU A 210 7.24 -3.13 5.18
CA LEU A 210 5.85 -2.64 5.09
C LEU A 210 5.30 -2.27 6.47
N ALA A 211 5.58 -3.10 7.48
CA ALA A 211 5.20 -2.85 8.87
C ALA A 211 5.93 -1.66 9.53
N ALA A 212 6.95 -1.08 8.89
CA ALA A 212 7.60 0.14 9.37
C ALA A 212 6.93 1.41 8.82
N LEU A 213 6.15 1.31 7.75
CA LEU A 213 5.42 2.44 7.20
C LEU A 213 4.33 2.87 8.20
N PRO A 214 4.08 4.18 8.39
CA PRO A 214 2.94 4.67 9.16
C PRO A 214 1.61 4.25 8.51
N ASN A 215 0.56 4.10 9.32
CA ASN A 215 -0.78 3.78 8.80
C ASN A 215 -1.30 4.96 7.97
N PRO A 216 -1.90 4.75 6.79
CA PRO A 216 -2.43 5.84 5.96
C PRO A 216 -3.35 6.77 6.74
N VAL A 217 -3.31 8.05 6.39
CA VAL A 217 -4.24 9.04 6.92
C VAL A 217 -5.46 9.06 6.02
N CYS A 218 -6.52 8.35 6.40
CA CYS A 218 -7.69 8.15 5.55
C CYS A 218 -8.67 9.33 5.61
N GLY A 219 -8.90 9.86 6.81
CA GLY A 219 -10.07 10.67 7.13
C GLY A 219 -11.22 9.81 7.66
N ILE A 220 -12.12 10.43 8.43
CA ILE A 220 -13.20 9.73 9.13
C ILE A 220 -14.33 9.37 8.16
N ASN A 221 -14.70 8.08 8.09
CA ASN A 221 -15.82 7.58 7.30
C ASN A 221 -15.78 7.92 5.79
N VAL A 222 -14.59 7.94 5.18
CA VAL A 222 -14.47 8.15 3.74
C VAL A 222 -14.32 6.82 2.99
N PRO A 223 -14.97 6.66 1.82
CA PRO A 223 -14.81 5.46 1.01
C PRO A 223 -13.37 5.33 0.50
N ILE A 224 -12.88 4.10 0.45
CA ILE A 224 -11.57 3.76 -0.09
C ILE A 224 -11.76 3.22 -1.51
N GLN A 225 -11.14 3.86 -2.48
CA GLN A 225 -11.13 3.46 -3.88
C GLN A 225 -9.76 2.89 -4.24
N TYR A 226 -9.72 1.63 -4.63
CA TYR A 226 -8.49 1.01 -5.11
C TYR A 226 -8.35 1.28 -6.60
N TRP A 227 -7.18 1.79 -6.98
CA TRP A 227 -6.83 2.03 -8.37
C TRP A 227 -6.20 0.77 -8.97
N THR A 228 -6.70 0.37 -10.14
CA THR A 228 -6.22 -0.81 -10.87
C THR A 228 -5.77 -0.51 -12.29
N GLY A 229 -5.69 0.76 -12.68
CA GLY A 229 -5.36 1.19 -14.03
C GLY A 229 -6.35 2.22 -14.59
N GLN A 230 -6.01 2.79 -15.74
CA GLN A 230 -6.73 3.92 -16.34
C GLN A 230 -8.17 3.61 -16.80
N ALA A 231 -8.54 2.33 -16.99
CA ALA A 231 -9.76 1.94 -17.70
C ALA A 231 -11.06 1.85 -16.86
N GLN A 232 -11.02 1.99 -15.53
CA GLN A 232 -12.19 1.68 -14.71
C GLN A 232 -13.17 2.84 -14.46
N PHE A 233 -12.84 4.08 -14.84
CA PHE A 233 -13.59 5.26 -14.38
C PHE A 233 -13.94 6.29 -15.48
N GLU A 234 -14.27 5.85 -16.69
CA GLU A 234 -14.76 6.77 -17.73
C GLU A 234 -16.22 7.26 -17.49
N GLU A 235 -17.07 6.53 -16.74
CA GLU A 235 -18.52 6.82 -16.73
C GLU A 235 -19.05 7.62 -15.52
N ALA A 236 -18.36 7.71 -14.37
CA ALA A 236 -18.95 8.28 -13.14
C ALA A 236 -18.43 9.67 -12.71
N HIS A 237 -17.36 10.18 -13.32
CA HIS A 237 -16.66 11.40 -12.82
C HIS A 237 -16.42 12.45 -13.90
N VAL A 238 -17.29 12.51 -14.91
CA VAL A 238 -17.26 13.55 -15.94
C VAL A 238 -17.30 14.95 -15.30
N ASP A 239 -18.05 15.16 -14.22
CA ASP A 239 -18.12 16.47 -13.55
C ASP A 239 -16.84 16.86 -12.80
N THR A 240 -16.19 15.95 -12.05
CA THR A 240 -14.94 16.26 -11.36
C THR A 240 -13.77 16.39 -12.34
N ARG A 241 -13.70 15.50 -13.35
CA ARG A 241 -12.67 15.56 -14.39
C ARG A 241 -12.85 16.80 -15.27
N ALA A 242 -14.08 17.16 -15.64
CA ALA A 242 -14.35 18.39 -16.39
C ALA A 242 -14.14 19.65 -15.53
N ALA A 243 -14.43 19.63 -14.23
CA ALA A 243 -14.12 20.74 -13.33
C ALA A 243 -12.60 20.90 -13.12
N LEU A 244 -11.86 19.79 -12.95
CA LEU A 244 -10.39 19.79 -12.85
C LEU A 244 -9.72 20.15 -14.18
N GLN A 245 -10.26 19.70 -15.33
CA GLN A 245 -9.80 20.11 -16.67
C GLN A 245 -10.17 21.56 -16.99
N ALA A 246 -11.30 22.07 -16.52
CA ALA A 246 -11.67 23.49 -16.68
C ALA A 246 -10.79 24.42 -15.81
N VAL A 247 -10.14 23.88 -14.78
CA VAL A 247 -9.11 24.55 -13.96
C VAL A 247 -7.70 24.32 -14.53
N SER A 248 -7.51 23.40 -15.50
CA SER A 248 -6.19 22.95 -15.97
C SER A 248 -5.50 23.89 -16.97
N ASP A 249 -5.91 25.14 -17.08
CA ASP A 249 -5.23 26.13 -17.94
C ASP A 249 -4.10 26.89 -17.22
N ASP A 250 -3.83 26.59 -15.95
CA ASP A 250 -2.58 26.97 -15.30
C ASP A 250 -1.98 25.75 -14.58
N ARG A 251 -0.66 25.56 -14.77
CA ARG A 251 0.15 24.49 -14.19
C ARG A 251 0.32 24.70 -12.68
N ASP A 252 -0.77 24.45 -11.97
CA ASP A 252 -0.96 24.76 -10.55
C ASP A 252 -0.29 23.70 -9.66
N ASP A 253 1.05 23.70 -9.62
CA ASP A 253 1.85 22.93 -8.66
C ASP A 253 1.54 23.43 -7.24
N LEU A 254 0.60 22.76 -6.57
CA LEU A 254 0.13 23.11 -5.22
C LEU A 254 1.20 23.01 -4.14
N MET A 255 2.40 22.53 -4.47
CA MET A 255 3.56 22.58 -3.59
C MET A 255 4.19 23.97 -3.54
N ARG A 256 3.80 24.89 -4.42
CA ARG A 256 4.43 26.20 -4.58
C ARG A 256 3.42 27.31 -4.31
N GLY A 257 3.62 28.02 -3.22
CA GLY A 257 2.79 29.16 -2.83
C GLY A 257 2.65 29.29 -1.33
N ASP A 258 1.82 30.24 -0.92
CA ASP A 258 1.47 30.44 0.47
C ASP A 258 0.77 29.19 1.02
N GLY A 259 1.30 28.70 2.13
CA GLY A 259 0.73 27.59 2.86
C GLY A 259 1.14 27.66 4.31
N ASP A 260 0.38 26.97 5.14
CA ASP A 260 0.46 27.07 6.58
C ASP A 260 0.70 25.69 7.19
N PRO A 261 1.41 25.58 8.33
CA PRO A 261 1.42 24.38 9.13
C PRO A 261 -0.01 23.95 9.49
N MET A 262 -0.39 22.74 9.10
CA MET A 262 -1.65 22.13 9.48
C MET A 262 -1.40 20.92 10.38
N MET A 263 -2.13 20.86 11.50
CA MET A 263 -2.29 19.66 12.31
C MET A 263 -3.56 18.97 11.81
N PRO A 264 -3.47 17.83 11.09
CA PRO A 264 -4.66 17.15 10.62
C PRO A 264 -5.45 16.62 11.83
N ASP A 265 -6.75 16.89 11.87
CA ASP A 265 -7.62 16.39 12.94
C ASP A 265 -7.63 14.84 13.00
N ASP A 266 -7.29 14.18 11.89
CA ASP A 266 -7.22 12.73 11.67
C ASP A 266 -5.79 12.15 11.74
N ALA A 267 -4.80 12.94 12.19
CA ALA A 267 -3.41 12.51 12.30
C ALA A 267 -2.78 12.92 13.64
N MET A 268 -3.40 12.54 14.78
CA MET A 268 -2.68 12.68 16.05
C MET A 268 -1.51 11.69 16.09
N VAL A 269 -0.40 12.04 16.74
CA VAL A 269 0.68 11.09 17.02
C VAL A 269 0.09 10.02 17.95
N GLY A 270 -0.10 8.82 17.42
CA GLY A 270 -0.77 7.71 18.13
C GLY A 270 -2.27 7.56 17.86
N ASP A 271 -2.84 8.31 16.91
CA ASP A 271 -4.23 8.17 16.42
C ASP A 271 -4.23 8.05 14.88
N GLU A 272 -3.35 7.21 14.35
CA GLU A 272 -3.33 6.86 12.92
C GLU A 272 -4.41 5.79 12.71
N CYS A 273 -5.56 6.15 12.09
CA CYS A 273 -6.67 5.25 11.74
C CYS A 273 -6.78 4.05 12.69
N LEU A 274 -7.16 4.32 13.95
CA LEU A 274 -6.81 3.48 15.10
C LEU A 274 -7.21 2.00 15.04
N GLU A 275 -8.09 1.54 14.13
CA GLU A 275 -8.48 0.12 14.08
C GLU A 275 -8.67 -0.46 12.65
N ASP A 276 -8.77 0.39 11.59
CA ASP A 276 -9.33 -0.05 10.29
C ASP A 276 -8.33 -0.19 9.12
N TRP A 277 -7.12 0.39 9.19
CA TRP A 277 -6.08 0.20 8.16
C TRP A 277 -4.95 -0.70 8.66
N THR A 278 -5.30 -1.81 9.31
CA THR A 278 -4.38 -2.93 9.35
C THR A 278 -4.29 -3.49 7.93
N PRO A 279 -3.09 -3.83 7.41
CA PRO A 279 -3.00 -4.47 6.10
C PRO A 279 -3.98 -5.64 6.05
N VAL A 280 -4.89 -5.61 5.08
CA VAL A 280 -5.81 -6.71 4.84
C VAL A 280 -4.96 -7.92 4.47
N ARG A 281 -5.18 -9.04 5.14
CA ARG A 281 -4.40 -10.24 4.85
C ARG A 281 -5.32 -11.42 4.63
N SER A 282 -4.98 -12.21 3.63
CA SER A 282 -5.70 -13.42 3.25
C SER A 282 -4.69 -14.50 2.85
N CYS A 283 -5.11 -15.75 2.89
CA CYS A 283 -4.27 -16.85 2.43
C CYS A 283 -5.09 -17.94 1.77
N LEU A 284 -4.41 -18.70 0.90
CA LEU A 284 -4.97 -19.85 0.24
C LEU A 284 -3.95 -20.99 0.27
N PRO A 285 -4.08 -21.96 1.18
CA PRO A 285 -3.31 -23.19 1.14
C PRO A 285 -3.86 -24.10 0.04
N VAL A 286 -2.96 -24.61 -0.81
CA VAL A 286 -3.26 -25.63 -1.82
C VAL A 286 -2.27 -26.79 -1.75
N PRO A 287 -2.68 -28.00 -2.16
CA PRO A 287 -1.77 -29.14 -2.23
C PRO A 287 -0.55 -28.81 -3.10
N ASN A 288 0.65 -29.05 -2.58
CA ASN A 288 1.85 -28.96 -3.39
C ASN A 288 1.92 -30.19 -4.32
N GLN A 289 1.93 -29.95 -5.64
CA GLN A 289 1.96 -31.01 -6.65
C GLN A 289 3.33 -31.69 -6.76
N ASP A 290 4.40 -31.00 -6.40
CA ASP A 290 5.79 -31.48 -6.54
C ASP A 290 6.30 -32.16 -5.26
N ASP A 291 5.84 -31.71 -4.09
CA ASP A 291 6.24 -32.24 -2.79
C ASP A 291 5.04 -32.41 -1.85
N PRO A 292 4.45 -33.62 -1.78
CA PRO A 292 3.31 -33.93 -0.92
C PRO A 292 3.58 -33.77 0.59
N SER A 293 4.84 -33.62 1.02
CA SER A 293 5.19 -33.35 2.41
C SER A 293 5.08 -31.86 2.78
N SER A 294 4.79 -31.01 1.78
CA SER A 294 4.64 -29.57 1.92
C SER A 294 3.29 -29.08 1.39
N ILE A 295 2.92 -27.87 1.78
CA ILE A 295 1.75 -27.16 1.28
C ILE A 295 2.24 -25.93 0.54
N THR A 296 1.67 -25.64 -0.62
CA THR A 296 1.90 -24.34 -1.27
C THR A 296 0.83 -23.38 -0.78
N THR A 297 1.24 -22.27 -0.21
CA THR A 297 0.33 -21.27 0.33
C THR A 297 0.52 -19.95 -0.41
N TYR A 298 -0.56 -19.44 -0.99
CA TYR A 298 -0.61 -18.08 -1.51
C TYR A 298 -0.98 -17.16 -0.35
N PHE A 299 -0.10 -16.22 -0.02
CA PHE A 299 -0.37 -15.19 0.98
C PHE A 299 -0.62 -13.87 0.26
N PHE A 300 -1.64 -13.14 0.72
CA PHE A 300 -2.00 -11.82 0.23
C PHE A 300 -1.89 -10.84 1.40
N THR A 301 -1.25 -9.70 1.20
CA THR A 301 -1.25 -8.57 2.14
C THR A 301 -1.44 -7.27 1.38
N ASP A 302 -2.51 -6.54 1.70
CA ASP A 302 -2.94 -5.36 0.98
C ASP A 302 -2.93 -5.61 -0.54
N THR A 303 -2.10 -4.88 -1.29
CA THR A 303 -2.01 -4.99 -2.75
C THR A 303 -1.00 -6.02 -3.25
N CYS A 304 -0.27 -6.69 -2.34
CA CYS A 304 0.81 -7.61 -2.66
C CYS A 304 0.44 -9.07 -2.37
N TRP A 305 1.14 -9.98 -3.04
CA TRP A 305 1.01 -11.41 -2.79
C TRP A 305 2.38 -12.11 -2.84
N ALA A 306 2.47 -13.27 -2.19
CA ALA A 306 3.63 -14.15 -2.24
C ALA A 306 3.20 -15.61 -2.24
N LYS A 307 3.94 -16.44 -2.98
CA LYS A 307 3.78 -17.90 -2.99
C LYS A 307 4.81 -18.50 -2.05
N ILE A 308 4.36 -19.24 -1.04
CA ILE A 308 5.23 -19.80 -0.02
C ILE A 308 5.08 -21.31 0.03
N GLN A 309 6.19 -22.03 -0.07
CA GLN A 309 6.24 -23.44 0.28
C GLN A 309 6.31 -23.57 1.79
N ARG A 310 5.39 -24.34 2.38
CA ARG A 310 5.28 -24.55 3.81
C ARG A 310 5.43 -26.00 4.20
N PHE A 311 6.10 -26.27 5.30
CA PHE A 311 6.20 -27.60 5.89
C PHE A 311 5.43 -27.65 7.21
N PRO A 312 4.20 -28.20 7.24
CA PRO A 312 3.36 -28.11 8.43
C PRO A 312 3.89 -28.98 9.59
N GLY A 313 4.01 -28.38 10.78
CA GLY A 313 4.38 -29.07 12.02
C GLY A 313 4.29 -28.15 13.25
N PRO A 314 3.59 -28.52 14.33
CA PRO A 314 3.52 -27.68 15.52
C PRO A 314 4.90 -27.54 16.18
N GLY A 315 5.38 -26.31 16.33
CA GLY A 315 6.60 -25.99 17.06
C GLY A 315 7.91 -26.19 16.29
N ASP A 316 7.86 -26.40 14.98
CA ASP A 316 9.00 -25.98 14.16
C ASP A 316 8.98 -24.45 14.04
N ASN A 317 10.14 -23.82 13.99
CA ASN A 317 10.21 -22.36 13.82
C ASN A 317 9.94 -21.96 12.36
N ASN A 318 9.18 -22.78 11.60
CA ASN A 318 8.97 -22.71 10.16
C ASN A 318 10.27 -22.44 9.35
N THR A 319 11.44 -22.86 9.85
CA THR A 319 12.75 -22.52 9.26
C THR A 319 13.00 -23.18 7.91
N HIS A 320 12.12 -24.09 7.50
CA HIS A 320 12.17 -24.77 6.22
C HIS A 320 11.24 -24.14 5.18
N ASP A 321 10.36 -23.22 5.58
CA ASP A 321 9.46 -22.52 4.67
C ASP A 321 10.26 -21.63 3.73
N LYS A 322 9.78 -21.50 2.49
CA LYS A 322 10.49 -20.77 1.44
C LYS A 322 9.53 -19.90 0.65
N VAL A 323 9.90 -18.65 0.44
CA VAL A 323 9.28 -17.83 -0.59
C VAL A 323 9.67 -18.40 -1.96
N LEU A 324 8.68 -18.85 -2.71
CA LEU A 324 8.83 -19.38 -4.06
C LEU A 324 8.67 -18.28 -5.12
N GLU A 325 7.78 -17.32 -4.86
CA GLU A 325 7.43 -16.22 -5.75
C GLU A 325 6.92 -15.03 -4.92
N GLY A 326 7.12 -13.82 -5.42
CA GLY A 326 6.80 -12.59 -4.68
C GLY A 326 7.82 -12.26 -3.58
N PRO A 327 7.55 -11.25 -2.75
CA PRO A 327 6.35 -10.40 -2.76
C PRO A 327 6.30 -9.49 -3.99
N THR A 328 5.17 -9.44 -4.69
CA THR A 328 4.92 -8.51 -5.80
C THR A 328 3.47 -8.03 -5.78
N PRO A 329 3.15 -6.90 -6.43
CA PRO A 329 1.77 -6.45 -6.58
C PRO A 329 0.90 -7.50 -7.28
N ILE A 330 -0.30 -7.72 -6.75
CA ILE A 330 -1.31 -8.62 -7.34
C ILE A 330 -1.59 -8.21 -8.80
N MET A 331 -1.66 -6.91 -9.05
CA MET A 331 -2.03 -6.40 -10.37
C MET A 331 -0.98 -6.68 -11.44
N ASP A 332 0.29 -6.85 -11.07
CA ASP A 332 1.38 -7.13 -12.01
C ASP A 332 1.45 -8.62 -12.34
N SER A 333 1.31 -9.48 -11.33
CA SER A 333 1.35 -10.94 -11.52
C SER A 333 0.03 -11.54 -12.01
N TRP A 334 -1.11 -10.85 -11.81
CA TRP A 334 -2.45 -11.33 -12.13
C TRP A 334 -3.21 -10.32 -13.01
N PRO A 335 -2.90 -10.21 -14.31
CA PRO A 335 -3.49 -9.20 -15.19
C PRO A 335 -5.02 -9.28 -15.30
N GLU A 336 -5.60 -10.47 -15.17
CA GLU A 336 -7.06 -10.63 -15.19
C GLU A 336 -7.72 -10.13 -13.90
N LEU A 337 -7.05 -10.24 -12.74
CA LEU A 337 -7.51 -9.61 -11.50
C LEU A 337 -7.47 -8.08 -11.60
N ARG A 338 -6.41 -7.52 -12.22
CA ARG A 338 -6.34 -6.09 -12.54
C ARG A 338 -7.55 -5.65 -13.36
N LYS A 339 -7.84 -6.34 -14.47
CA LYS A 339 -9.01 -6.05 -15.32
C LYS A 339 -10.33 -6.14 -14.55
N ALA A 340 -10.45 -7.10 -13.64
CA ALA A 340 -11.63 -7.29 -12.80
C ALA A 340 -11.75 -6.28 -11.63
N GLY A 341 -10.75 -5.42 -11.40
CA GLY A 341 -10.75 -4.45 -10.30
C GLY A 341 -10.28 -5.00 -8.96
N PHE A 342 -9.64 -6.16 -8.94
CA PHE A 342 -9.14 -6.82 -7.74
C PHE A 342 -7.70 -6.41 -7.45
N ALA A 343 -7.53 -5.23 -6.83
CA ALA A 343 -6.22 -4.74 -6.38
C ALA A 343 -5.69 -5.47 -5.14
N ARG A 344 -6.60 -6.00 -4.32
CA ARG A 344 -6.34 -6.74 -3.07
C ARG A 344 -7.30 -7.93 -2.97
N ILE A 345 -7.00 -8.85 -2.06
CA ILE A 345 -7.87 -10.00 -1.75
C ILE A 345 -8.25 -9.95 -0.27
N ASP A 346 -9.55 -9.78 0.02
CA ASP A 346 -10.06 -9.75 1.39
C ASP A 346 -10.20 -11.17 1.94
N ALA A 347 -10.80 -12.07 1.16
CA ALA A 347 -10.98 -13.48 1.53
C ALA A 347 -10.79 -14.38 0.30
N ALA A 348 -10.49 -15.65 0.54
CA ALA A 348 -10.33 -16.65 -0.50
C ALA A 348 -10.84 -18.01 -0.05
N TRP A 349 -11.46 -18.78 -0.95
CA TRP A 349 -11.64 -20.21 -0.73
C TRP A 349 -11.68 -21.01 -2.03
N PRO A 350 -11.15 -22.24 -2.03
CA PRO A 350 -11.13 -23.10 -3.22
C PRO A 350 -12.53 -23.58 -3.59
N ARG A 351 -12.74 -23.94 -4.84
CA ARG A 351 -13.90 -24.72 -5.29
C ARG A 351 -13.75 -26.16 -4.81
N LEU A 352 -14.87 -26.86 -4.61
CA LEU A 352 -14.87 -28.20 -4.03
C LEU A 352 -14.33 -29.29 -4.96
N ASP A 353 -14.61 -29.16 -6.26
CA ASP A 353 -14.18 -30.10 -7.30
C ASP A 353 -12.77 -29.83 -7.81
N ASN A 354 -12.25 -28.61 -7.62
CA ASN A 354 -10.87 -28.25 -7.96
C ASN A 354 -10.30 -27.19 -7.02
N ALA A 355 -9.31 -27.58 -6.21
CA ALA A 355 -8.64 -26.68 -5.27
C ALA A 355 -7.83 -25.55 -5.95
N PHE A 356 -7.51 -25.69 -7.25
CA PHE A 356 -6.83 -24.66 -8.02
C PHE A 356 -7.81 -23.65 -8.66
N HIS A 357 -9.10 -23.95 -8.69
CA HIS A 357 -10.11 -22.97 -9.07
C HIS A 357 -10.61 -22.30 -7.78
N THR A 358 -10.24 -21.05 -7.54
CA THR A 358 -10.45 -20.38 -6.26
C THR A 358 -11.33 -19.16 -6.40
N TYR A 359 -12.27 -19.01 -5.47
CA TYR A 359 -13.03 -17.78 -5.31
C TYR A 359 -12.20 -16.77 -4.52
N PHE A 360 -11.94 -15.61 -5.11
CA PHE A 360 -11.36 -14.45 -4.42
C PHE A 360 -12.44 -13.40 -4.21
N PHE A 361 -12.40 -12.75 -3.05
CA PHE A 361 -13.39 -11.77 -2.61
C PHE A 361 -12.74 -10.40 -2.41
N LEU A 362 -13.45 -9.35 -2.84
CA LEU A 362 -13.09 -7.96 -2.62
C LEU A 362 -14.36 -7.12 -2.45
N GLY A 363 -14.55 -6.58 -1.25
CA GLY A 363 -15.79 -5.88 -0.90
C GLY A 363 -17.03 -6.75 -1.19
N PRO A 364 -18.04 -6.22 -1.91
CA PRO A 364 -19.26 -6.97 -2.21
C PRO A 364 -19.11 -7.98 -3.35
N ASN A 365 -17.94 -8.08 -3.99
CA ASN A 365 -17.74 -8.84 -5.22
C ASN A 365 -16.85 -10.05 -5.00
N TYR A 366 -16.97 -11.03 -5.91
CA TYR A 366 -16.04 -12.14 -6.06
C TYR A 366 -15.65 -12.35 -7.53
N VAL A 367 -14.53 -13.04 -7.71
CA VAL A 367 -14.09 -13.64 -8.97
C VAL A 367 -13.74 -15.10 -8.74
N LEU A 368 -13.82 -15.94 -9.77
CA LEU A 368 -13.30 -17.30 -9.78
C LEU A 368 -12.07 -17.33 -10.68
N VAL A 369 -10.94 -17.79 -10.16
CA VAL A 369 -9.65 -17.79 -10.86
C VAL A 369 -9.04 -19.18 -10.85
N ASP A 370 -8.44 -19.57 -11.98
CA ASP A 370 -7.46 -20.66 -12.00
C ASP A 370 -6.13 -20.12 -11.49
N ILE A 371 -5.73 -20.52 -10.29
CA ILE A 371 -4.52 -20.00 -9.63
C ILE A 371 -3.22 -20.58 -10.21
N GLN A 372 -3.28 -21.57 -11.10
CA GLN A 372 -2.09 -22.10 -11.77
C GLN A 372 -1.77 -21.32 -13.05
N THR A 373 -2.81 -20.92 -13.78
CA THR A 373 -2.68 -20.16 -15.04
C THR A 373 -2.89 -18.66 -14.86
N HIS A 374 -3.39 -18.24 -13.70
CA HIS A 374 -3.85 -16.87 -13.38
C HIS A 374 -5.02 -16.41 -14.29
N GLU A 375 -5.76 -17.35 -14.88
CA GLU A 375 -6.89 -17.05 -15.75
C GLU A 375 -8.18 -16.79 -14.95
N LEU A 376 -8.94 -15.77 -15.36
CA LEU A 376 -10.26 -15.48 -14.81
C LEU A 376 -11.31 -16.41 -15.45
N LEU A 377 -11.97 -17.21 -14.60
CA LEU A 377 -12.99 -18.18 -14.99
C LEU A 377 -14.42 -17.62 -14.86
N GLU A 378 -14.67 -16.74 -13.89
CA GLU A 378 -15.98 -16.13 -13.61
C GLU A 378 -15.81 -14.78 -12.88
N GLY A 379 -16.75 -13.86 -13.06
CA GLY A 379 -16.78 -12.57 -12.36
C GLY A 379 -16.12 -11.41 -13.13
N PRO A 380 -16.04 -10.21 -12.51
CA PRO A 380 -16.49 -9.91 -11.15
C PRO A 380 -18.01 -9.89 -11.02
N HIS A 381 -18.54 -10.52 -9.97
CA HIS A 381 -19.98 -10.55 -9.67
C HIS A 381 -20.24 -10.29 -8.19
N PRO A 382 -21.40 -9.74 -7.79
CA PRO A 382 -21.77 -9.63 -6.39
C PRO A 382 -21.80 -11.01 -5.73
N PHE A 383 -21.13 -11.18 -4.58
CA PHE A 383 -21.13 -12.47 -3.89
C PHE A 383 -22.53 -12.87 -3.41
N LYS A 384 -23.45 -11.93 -3.23
CA LYS A 384 -24.83 -12.21 -2.82
C LYS A 384 -25.66 -12.88 -3.92
N ASP A 385 -25.36 -12.57 -5.18
CA ASP A 385 -25.91 -13.31 -6.32
C ASP A 385 -25.36 -14.73 -6.33
N ARG A 386 -24.09 -14.89 -5.88
CA ARG A 386 -23.44 -16.19 -5.77
C ARG A 386 -23.84 -16.97 -4.51
N TRP A 387 -24.15 -16.36 -3.38
CA TRP A 387 -24.51 -17.09 -2.18
C TRP A 387 -25.66 -16.31 -1.54
N PRO A 388 -26.93 -16.60 -1.93
CA PRO A 388 -28.09 -15.88 -1.41
C PRO A 388 -28.18 -15.92 0.11
N SER A 389 -27.67 -16.97 0.76
CA SER A 389 -27.55 -17.05 2.23
C SER A 389 -26.67 -15.97 2.86
N LEU A 390 -25.76 -15.34 2.09
CA LEU A 390 -24.99 -14.17 2.53
C LEU A 390 -25.80 -12.87 2.47
N VAL A 391 -26.99 -12.85 1.87
CA VAL A 391 -27.92 -11.72 2.03
C VAL A 391 -28.39 -11.64 3.48
N ASP A 392 -28.71 -12.80 4.06
CA ASP A 392 -29.27 -12.90 5.42
C ASP A 392 -28.23 -12.61 6.52
N THR A 393 -26.93 -12.69 6.23
CA THR A 393 -25.88 -12.27 7.18
C THR A 393 -25.85 -10.75 7.37
N GLY A 394 -26.32 -9.98 6.38
CA GLY A 394 -26.10 -8.53 6.33
C GLY A 394 -24.66 -8.11 5.96
N PHE A 395 -23.73 -9.06 5.73
CA PHE A 395 -22.33 -8.74 5.41
C PHE A 395 -22.24 -8.01 4.06
N ASP A 396 -21.41 -6.97 4.01
CA ASP A 396 -21.14 -6.14 2.83
C ASP A 396 -19.77 -6.44 2.19
N ALA A 397 -18.89 -7.07 2.95
CA ALA A 397 -17.63 -7.68 2.54
C ALA A 397 -17.33 -8.89 3.44
N LEU A 398 -16.25 -9.61 3.16
CA LEU A 398 -15.76 -10.71 3.97
C LEU A 398 -14.32 -10.41 4.38
N ASP A 399 -14.00 -10.53 5.66
CA ASP A 399 -12.63 -10.30 6.16
C ASP A 399 -11.78 -11.57 6.09
N SER A 400 -12.43 -12.73 6.19
CA SER A 400 -11.79 -14.03 6.02
C SER A 400 -12.83 -15.11 5.75
N ALA A 401 -12.36 -16.25 5.25
CA ALA A 401 -13.19 -17.41 5.02
C ALA A 401 -12.42 -18.71 5.30
N LEU A 402 -13.06 -19.58 6.09
CA LEU A 402 -12.51 -20.85 6.51
C LEU A 402 -13.39 -21.99 6.00
N PRO A 403 -12.94 -22.75 4.99
CA PRO A 403 -13.61 -23.98 4.60
C PRO A 403 -13.66 -24.99 5.78
N VAL A 404 -14.85 -25.49 6.09
CA VAL A 404 -15.09 -26.46 7.16
C VAL A 404 -15.75 -27.70 6.57
N GLY A 405 -15.03 -28.83 6.62
CA GLY A 405 -15.53 -30.09 6.07
C GLY A 405 -15.79 -30.02 4.56
N ASP A 406 -16.75 -30.82 4.10
CA ASP A 406 -16.96 -31.05 2.67
C ASP A 406 -17.81 -29.98 1.98
N ASN A 407 -18.66 -29.24 2.70
CA ASN A 407 -19.63 -28.35 2.08
C ASN A 407 -19.75 -26.97 2.73
N ASP A 408 -19.22 -26.78 3.94
CA ASP A 408 -19.45 -25.56 4.69
C ASP A 408 -18.24 -24.63 4.64
N VAL A 409 -18.50 -23.34 4.79
CA VAL A 409 -17.47 -22.31 4.98
C VAL A 409 -17.94 -21.37 6.07
N HIS A 410 -17.07 -21.11 7.04
CA HIS A 410 -17.25 -20.05 8.01
C HIS A 410 -16.71 -18.76 7.40
N VAL A 411 -17.59 -17.78 7.20
CA VAL A 411 -17.23 -16.44 6.73
C VAL A 411 -17.21 -15.49 7.90
N PHE A 412 -16.21 -14.60 7.94
CA PHE A 412 -15.99 -13.66 9.03
C PHE A 412 -16.14 -12.22 8.52
N ARG A 413 -16.74 -11.35 9.32
CA ARG A 413 -16.87 -9.91 9.05
C ARG A 413 -17.02 -9.15 10.36
N GLY A 414 -16.12 -8.21 10.63
CA GLY A 414 -16.04 -7.47 11.89
C GLY A 414 -15.91 -8.43 13.07
N ASP A 415 -16.76 -8.24 14.07
CA ASP A 415 -16.85 -9.09 15.27
C ASP A 415 -17.76 -10.31 15.10
N GLN A 416 -18.21 -10.59 13.87
CA GLN A 416 -19.19 -11.63 13.56
C GLN A 416 -18.65 -12.71 12.62
N TYR A 417 -19.26 -13.89 12.69
CA TYR A 417 -19.11 -14.93 11.69
C TYR A 417 -20.44 -15.61 11.37
N ALA A 418 -20.52 -16.23 10.20
CA ALA A 418 -21.63 -17.09 9.79
C ALA A 418 -21.11 -18.35 9.10
N ALA A 419 -21.79 -19.48 9.31
CA ALA A 419 -21.56 -20.69 8.54
C ALA A 419 -22.56 -20.77 7.39
N ILE A 420 -22.04 -20.96 6.17
CA ILE A 420 -22.84 -21.08 4.95
C ILE A 420 -22.41 -22.30 4.15
N ASN A 421 -23.29 -22.76 3.25
CA ASN A 421 -22.98 -23.81 2.30
C ASN A 421 -22.26 -23.26 1.05
N ARG A 422 -21.10 -23.83 0.72
CA ARG A 422 -20.25 -23.46 -0.43
C ARG A 422 -20.90 -23.73 -1.78
N ASN A 423 -21.74 -24.77 -1.84
CA ASN A 423 -22.37 -25.34 -3.05
C ASN A 423 -23.74 -24.76 -3.42
N ARG A 424 -24.17 -23.68 -2.77
CA ARG A 424 -25.15 -22.73 -3.33
C ARG A 424 -26.65 -23.07 -3.36
N GLU A 425 -27.15 -24.16 -2.79
CA GLU A 425 -28.58 -24.52 -2.96
C GLU A 425 -29.39 -24.70 -1.65
N THR A 426 -28.86 -24.39 -0.48
CA THR A 426 -29.63 -24.52 0.78
C THR A 426 -29.65 -23.23 1.58
N GLU A 427 -30.85 -22.82 1.99
CA GLU A 427 -31.18 -21.63 2.79
C GLU A 427 -30.68 -21.70 4.25
N ASN A 428 -29.91 -22.72 4.62
CA ASN A 428 -29.47 -22.91 5.99
C ASN A 428 -28.19 -22.13 6.25
N ILE A 429 -28.36 -20.88 6.67
CA ILE A 429 -27.33 -20.12 7.37
C ILE A 429 -27.35 -20.49 8.86
N THR A 430 -26.16 -20.60 9.47
CA THR A 430 -25.99 -20.61 10.92
C THR A 430 -25.23 -19.35 11.33
N GLY A 431 -25.95 -18.36 11.87
CA GLY A 431 -25.42 -17.04 12.22
C GLY A 431 -26.23 -15.88 11.62
N PRO A 432 -25.71 -14.64 11.66
CA PRO A 432 -24.41 -14.26 12.20
C PRO A 432 -24.37 -14.36 13.73
N PHE A 433 -23.24 -14.77 14.29
CA PHE A 433 -22.98 -14.77 15.74
C PHE A 433 -21.72 -13.95 16.03
N LEU A 434 -21.65 -13.37 17.23
CA LEU A 434 -20.42 -12.80 17.74
C LEU A 434 -19.34 -13.88 17.83
N ILE A 435 -18.15 -13.58 17.33
CA ILE A 435 -16.99 -14.46 17.40
C ILE A 435 -16.68 -14.80 18.86
N ALA A 436 -16.71 -13.78 19.73
CA ALA A 436 -16.46 -13.91 21.16
C ALA A 436 -17.41 -14.90 21.86
N ASP A 437 -18.64 -15.08 21.36
CA ASP A 437 -19.64 -15.95 21.98
C ASP A 437 -19.51 -17.42 21.58
N LYS A 438 -18.84 -17.70 20.46
CA LYS A 438 -18.76 -19.06 19.88
C LYS A 438 -17.37 -19.66 19.94
N TRP A 439 -16.33 -18.84 20.04
CA TRP A 439 -14.94 -19.26 19.94
C TRP A 439 -14.17 -18.84 21.19
N ASP A 440 -14.18 -19.69 22.22
CA ASP A 440 -13.55 -19.41 23.51
C ASP A 440 -12.05 -19.09 23.38
N GLY A 441 -11.33 -19.85 22.54
CA GLY A 441 -9.91 -19.66 22.25
C GLY A 441 -9.61 -18.34 21.56
N LEU A 442 -10.47 -17.90 20.63
CA LEU A 442 -10.35 -16.58 20.01
C LEU A 442 -10.64 -15.48 21.03
N ARG A 443 -11.71 -15.60 21.82
CA ARG A 443 -12.05 -14.64 22.87
C ARG A 443 -10.91 -14.49 23.89
N GLU A 444 -10.38 -15.59 24.40
CA GLU A 444 -9.29 -15.59 25.38
C GLU A 444 -7.98 -15.03 24.83
N ALA A 445 -7.77 -15.13 23.51
CA ALA A 445 -6.61 -14.54 22.84
C ALA A 445 -6.82 -13.06 22.49
N GLY A 446 -8.04 -12.53 22.58
CA GLY A 446 -8.40 -11.19 22.12
C GLY A 446 -8.54 -11.11 20.60
N PHE A 447 -8.95 -12.19 19.93
CA PHE A 447 -9.13 -12.30 18.47
C PHE A 447 -10.63 -12.26 18.13
N THR A 448 -11.32 -11.24 18.62
CA THR A 448 -12.80 -11.17 18.58
C THR A 448 -13.37 -10.39 17.41
N ASP A 449 -12.51 -9.74 16.63
CA ASP A 449 -12.81 -8.92 15.45
C ASP A 449 -11.59 -8.89 14.52
N ASN A 450 -11.79 -8.39 13.30
CA ASN A 450 -10.73 -8.13 12.30
C ASN A 450 -9.75 -9.31 12.17
N LEU A 451 -10.29 -10.52 11.96
CA LEU A 451 -9.50 -11.72 11.72
C LEU A 451 -8.96 -11.71 10.30
N HIS A 452 -7.66 -11.41 10.15
CA HIS A 452 -7.00 -11.35 8.86
C HIS A 452 -6.17 -12.62 8.75
N ILE A 453 -6.49 -13.54 7.84
CA ILE A 453 -5.88 -14.88 7.63
C ILE A 453 -6.43 -16.00 8.52
N THR A 454 -7.01 -17.01 7.85
CA THR A 454 -7.20 -18.36 8.38
C THR A 454 -6.48 -19.38 7.51
N LEU A 455 -5.32 -19.88 7.94
CA LEU A 455 -4.65 -21.02 7.28
C LEU A 455 -5.21 -22.32 7.83
N TRP A 456 -5.68 -23.20 6.96
CA TRP A 456 -6.08 -24.55 7.34
C TRP A 456 -4.97 -25.56 6.99
N GLU A 457 -4.46 -26.28 8.00
CA GLU A 457 -3.39 -27.27 7.87
C GLU A 457 -3.88 -28.73 7.87
N LEU A 458 -2.96 -29.63 7.47
CA LEU A 458 -3.12 -31.08 7.60
C LEU A 458 -3.34 -31.45 9.07
N LYS A 459 -4.38 -32.27 9.34
CA LYS A 459 -4.90 -32.64 10.69
C LYS A 459 -5.85 -31.64 11.34
N ARG A 460 -6.46 -30.74 10.56
CA ARG A 460 -7.56 -29.87 11.01
C ARG A 460 -7.16 -28.76 11.99
N ASP A 461 -5.88 -28.43 12.05
CA ASP A 461 -5.42 -27.25 12.78
C ASP A 461 -5.56 -26.01 11.89
N VAL A 462 -5.99 -24.91 12.50
CA VAL A 462 -6.26 -23.63 11.83
C VAL A 462 -5.50 -22.53 12.55
N TYR A 463 -4.78 -21.73 11.77
CA TYR A 463 -4.01 -20.60 12.27
C TYR A 463 -4.82 -19.34 12.03
N TYR A 464 -5.11 -18.63 13.12
CA TYR A 464 -5.82 -17.36 13.08
C TYR A 464 -4.80 -16.28 13.34
N PHE A 465 -4.71 -15.30 12.44
CA PHE A 465 -3.84 -14.15 12.62
C PHE A 465 -4.67 -12.90 12.90
N ARG A 466 -4.07 -12.01 13.69
CA ARG A 466 -4.56 -10.68 13.98
C ARG A 466 -3.35 -9.81 14.27
N ASP A 467 -3.27 -8.67 13.58
CA ASP A 467 -2.18 -7.72 13.72
C ASP A 467 -0.80 -8.37 13.51
N ASP A 468 0.04 -8.43 14.55
CA ASP A 468 1.36 -9.04 14.56
C ASP A 468 1.41 -10.39 15.28
N LYS A 469 0.25 -10.97 15.61
CA LYS A 469 0.11 -12.20 16.40
C LYS A 469 -0.72 -13.26 15.69
N TYR A 470 -0.54 -14.50 16.13
CA TYR A 470 -1.37 -15.61 15.71
C TYR A 470 -1.64 -16.61 16.85
N ILE A 471 -2.72 -17.36 16.70
CA ILE A 471 -3.04 -18.54 17.50
C ILE A 471 -3.28 -19.76 16.61
N ILE A 472 -3.24 -20.96 17.20
CA ILE A 472 -3.66 -22.19 16.53
C ILE A 472 -4.85 -22.77 17.30
N MET A 473 -5.86 -23.22 16.57
CA MET A 473 -6.98 -23.98 17.12
C MET A 473 -7.25 -25.20 16.25
N ASN A 474 -7.77 -26.26 16.83
CA ASN A 474 -8.34 -27.34 16.04
C ASN A 474 -9.72 -26.92 15.53
N ILE A 475 -10.05 -27.20 14.27
CA ILE A 475 -11.32 -26.76 13.64
C ILE A 475 -12.57 -27.34 14.32
N ASP A 476 -12.43 -28.48 15.02
CA ASP A 476 -13.51 -29.12 15.77
C ASP A 476 -13.60 -28.62 17.22
N SER A 477 -12.71 -27.72 17.62
CA SER A 477 -12.58 -27.20 18.98
C SER A 477 -12.87 -25.70 19.00
N THR A 478 -13.51 -25.25 20.08
CA THR A 478 -13.62 -23.82 20.38
C THR A 478 -12.44 -23.32 21.21
N GLU A 479 -11.58 -24.21 21.73
CA GLU A 479 -10.40 -23.88 22.52
C GLU A 479 -9.14 -23.77 21.65
N LYS A 480 -8.23 -22.87 22.04
CA LYS A 480 -6.91 -22.73 21.39
C LYS A 480 -5.94 -23.81 21.85
N THR A 481 -5.13 -24.29 20.92
CA THR A 481 -4.06 -25.26 21.17
C THR A 481 -2.69 -24.59 21.33
N TYR A 482 -2.53 -23.37 20.80
CA TYR A 482 -1.28 -22.61 20.84
C TYR A 482 -1.52 -21.10 20.76
N GLY A 483 -0.60 -20.29 21.29
CA GLY A 483 -0.61 -18.83 21.20
C GLY A 483 -1.47 -18.10 22.26
N PRO A 484 -1.57 -16.77 22.19
CA PRO A 484 -1.06 -15.90 21.11
C PRO A 484 0.46 -15.77 21.12
N THR A 485 1.06 -15.79 19.92
CA THR A 485 2.51 -15.65 19.69
C THR A 485 2.75 -14.62 18.59
N GLU A 486 3.86 -13.86 18.68
CA GLU A 486 4.26 -12.92 17.64
C GLU A 486 4.66 -13.64 16.35
N VAL A 487 4.11 -13.21 15.22
CA VAL A 487 4.39 -13.78 13.88
C VAL A 487 5.88 -13.71 13.58
N ARG A 488 6.52 -12.57 13.89
CA ARG A 488 7.96 -12.33 13.72
C ARG A 488 8.87 -13.34 14.41
N SER A 489 8.39 -13.98 15.47
CA SER A 489 9.17 -14.96 16.23
C SER A 489 9.17 -16.36 15.63
N THR A 490 8.21 -16.67 14.75
CA THR A 490 7.97 -18.04 14.25
C THR A 490 7.87 -18.12 12.72
N TRP A 491 7.58 -17.03 12.05
CA TRP A 491 7.33 -16.99 10.61
C TRP A 491 8.38 -16.14 9.89
N SER A 492 9.64 -16.55 9.95
CA SER A 492 10.73 -15.82 9.27
C SER A 492 10.43 -15.61 7.78
N VAL A 493 9.80 -16.60 7.14
CA VAL A 493 9.41 -16.53 5.73
C VAL A 493 8.43 -15.38 5.41
N LEU A 494 7.55 -15.02 6.35
CA LEU A 494 6.64 -13.89 6.18
C LEU A 494 7.34 -12.54 6.40
N ILE A 495 8.45 -12.54 7.16
CA ILE A 495 9.34 -11.38 7.31
C ILE A 495 10.19 -11.21 6.06
N ASP A 496 10.72 -12.30 5.52
CA ASP A 496 11.47 -12.32 4.28
C ASP A 496 10.59 -11.85 3.10
N ALA A 497 9.31 -12.21 3.12
CA ALA A 497 8.29 -11.71 2.18
C ALA A 497 7.81 -10.28 2.50
N ASN A 498 8.35 -9.61 3.52
CA ASN A 498 8.01 -8.25 3.92
C ASN A 498 6.53 -8.03 4.33
N PHE A 499 5.83 -9.08 4.80
CA PHE A 499 4.41 -9.01 5.16
C PHE A 499 4.15 -8.64 6.63
N TYR A 500 5.18 -8.73 7.48
CA TYR A 500 5.11 -8.51 8.92
C TYR A 500 6.31 -7.78 9.51
#